data_AF-A0A517QHT7-F1
#
_entry.id   AF-A0A517QHT7-F1
#
_cell.length_a   1.000
_cell.length_b   1.000
_cell.length_c   1.000
_cell.angle_alpha   90.00
_cell.angle_beta   90.00
_cell.angle_gamma   90.00
#
_symmetry.space_group_name_H-M   'P 1'
#
loop_
_entity.id
_entity.type
_entity.pdbx_description
1 polymer ?
#
loop_
_entity_poly.entity_id
_entity_poly.type
_entity_poly.pdbx_seq_one_letter_code
_entity_poly.pdbx_strand_id
1 'polypeptide(L)'
;MFSPYEELEYLSDYLPEEGEAVLVVRESGELICKPWSQDDLREGIHDSQLYGMLVQANERLNSVGTMPLWVAGIALVWLAIVVHGLLGVGWDRWYLIPGCSIPVLYGALYWMKKRQQAYFQNAILPMLQTELRNRQTPFYSLLAGIRQHEEFRCLLDEIVHWSPLNSEL
;
A
#
# COMPACT_ATOMS: atom_id res chain seq x y z
N MET A 1 -42.99 12.25 9.67
CA MET A 1 -42.11 12.94 8.70
C MET A 1 -41.66 14.18 9.45
N PHE A 2 -40.47 14.14 10.05
CA PHE A 2 -39.99 15.23 10.89
C PHE A 2 -39.69 16.45 10.01
N SER A 3 -40.10 17.62 10.48
CA SER A 3 -39.75 18.87 9.81
C SER A 3 -38.22 19.07 9.91
N PRO A 4 -37.55 19.61 8.87
CA PRO A 4 -36.13 19.97 8.96
C PRO A 4 -35.80 20.87 10.16
N TYR A 5 -36.79 21.61 10.66
CA TYR A 5 -36.68 22.47 11.84
C TYR A 5 -36.75 21.70 13.16
N GLU A 6 -37.55 20.63 13.25
CA GLU A 6 -37.64 19.78 14.45
C GLU A 6 -36.35 18.97 14.66
N GLU A 7 -35.74 18.51 13.57
CA GLU A 7 -34.46 17.79 13.65
C GLU A 7 -33.31 18.69 14.12
N LEU A 8 -33.34 20.00 13.80
CA LEU A 8 -32.35 20.98 14.25
C LEU A 8 -32.54 21.39 15.72
N GLU A 9 -33.80 21.50 16.16
CA GLU A 9 -34.13 21.78 17.56
C GLU A 9 -33.64 20.65 18.47
N TYR A 10 -33.89 19.39 18.08
CA TYR A 10 -33.33 18.23 18.77
C TYR A 10 -31.80 18.27 18.83
N LEU A 11 -31.14 18.70 17.76
CA LEU A 11 -29.68 18.79 17.70
C LEU A 11 -29.09 19.80 18.68
N SER A 12 -29.83 20.87 18.96
CA SER A 12 -29.40 21.93 19.88
C SER A 12 -29.26 21.46 21.32
N ASP A 13 -30.03 20.44 21.71
CA ASP A 13 -29.96 19.81 23.04
C ASP A 13 -28.68 18.95 23.24
N TYR A 14 -28.01 18.56 22.15
CA TYR A 14 -26.78 17.75 22.16
C TYR A 14 -25.53 18.53 21.76
N LEU A 15 -25.63 19.86 21.65
CA LEU A 15 -24.46 20.70 21.43
C LEU A 15 -23.61 20.75 22.72
N PRO A 16 -22.29 20.55 22.63
CA PRO A 16 -21.39 20.65 23.77
C PRO A 16 -21.33 22.09 24.30
N GLU A 17 -21.01 22.23 25.59
CA GLU A 17 -20.82 23.53 26.24
C GLU A 17 -19.59 24.24 25.64
N GLU A 18 -19.80 25.47 25.16
CA GLU A 18 -18.87 26.44 24.56
C GLU A 18 -17.42 25.99 24.21
N GLY A 19 -17.09 26.03 22.91
CA GLY A 19 -15.70 26.01 22.41
C GLY A 19 -15.31 24.78 21.59
N GLU A 20 -16.18 23.77 21.52
CA GLU A 20 -15.95 22.57 20.72
C GLU A 20 -16.65 22.67 19.35
N ALA A 21 -15.89 22.44 18.28
CA ALA A 21 -16.48 22.26 16.95
C ALA A 21 -17.13 20.89 16.88
N VAL A 22 -18.28 20.79 16.18
CA VAL A 22 -19.05 19.55 16.04
C VAL A 22 -19.38 19.34 14.58
N LEU A 23 -19.22 18.11 14.11
CA LEU A 23 -19.64 17.66 12.79
C LEU A 23 -21.08 17.12 12.88
N VAL A 24 -21.98 17.68 12.08
CA VAL A 24 -23.36 17.20 11.97
C VAL A 24 -23.46 16.30 10.74
N VAL A 25 -23.76 15.02 10.94
CA VAL A 25 -23.82 14.03 9.86
C VAL A 25 -25.14 13.27 9.92
N ARG A 26 -25.65 12.84 8.76
CA ARG A 26 -26.82 11.96 8.68
C ARG A 26 -26.35 10.51 8.57
N GLU A 27 -26.60 9.71 9.60
CA GLU A 27 -26.32 8.26 9.62
C GLU A 27 -27.62 7.50 9.83
N SER A 28 -27.88 6.49 8.99
CA SER A 28 -29.09 5.64 9.08
C SER A 28 -30.44 6.40 9.10
N GLY A 29 -30.47 7.63 8.56
CA GLY A 29 -31.67 8.46 8.48
C GLY A 29 -31.81 9.49 9.60
N GLU A 30 -30.98 9.42 10.65
CA GLU A 30 -30.99 10.33 11.80
C GLU A 30 -29.80 11.29 11.75
N LEU A 31 -29.99 12.51 12.29
CA LEU A 31 -28.89 13.47 12.45
C LEU A 31 -28.16 13.20 13.76
N ILE A 32 -26.84 13.04 13.69
CA ILE A 32 -25.98 12.75 14.85
C ILE A 32 -24.90 13.83 14.95
N CYS A 33 -24.66 14.32 16.17
CA CYS A 33 -23.54 15.17 16.54
C CYS A 33 -22.30 14.32 16.80
N LYS A 34 -21.22 14.55 16.06
CA LYS A 34 -19.90 13.95 16.34
C LYS A 34 -18.89 15.06 16.67
N PRO A 35 -17.98 14.86 17.64
CA PRO A 35 -16.94 15.84 17.92
C PRO A 35 -16.13 16.10 16.64
N TRP A 36 -15.91 17.36 16.29
CA TRP A 36 -15.08 17.70 15.13
C TRP A 36 -13.63 17.44 15.48
N SER A 37 -13.06 16.38 14.93
CA SER A 37 -11.61 16.19 14.89
C SER A 37 -11.08 16.92 13.65
N GLN A 38 -10.13 17.84 13.85
CA GLN A 38 -9.45 18.52 12.75
C GLN A 38 -8.71 17.53 11.82
N ASP A 39 -8.51 16.29 12.28
CA ASP A 39 -7.85 15.20 11.57
C ASP A 39 -8.81 14.10 11.07
N ASP A 40 -10.15 14.24 11.15
CA ASP A 40 -11.12 13.20 10.68
C ASP A 40 -10.97 12.87 9.18
N LEU A 41 -10.43 13.78 8.37
CA LEU A 41 -10.12 13.56 6.95
C LEU A 41 -8.73 12.94 6.70
N ARG A 42 -7.93 12.76 7.75
CA ARG A 42 -6.59 12.14 7.79
C ARG A 42 -6.57 10.78 8.52
N GLU A 43 -7.73 10.31 8.99
CA GLU A 43 -7.82 9.08 9.77
C GLU A 43 -7.66 7.79 8.94
N GLY A 44 -6.45 7.26 8.96
CA GLY A 44 -6.20 5.85 8.65
C GLY A 44 -5.09 5.22 9.48
N ILE A 45 -4.17 6.03 10.03
CA ILE A 45 -2.98 5.55 10.75
C ILE A 45 -2.61 6.47 11.93
N HIS A 46 -3.52 6.70 12.88
CA HIS A 46 -3.20 7.47 14.10
C HIS A 46 -2.55 6.64 15.20
N ASP A 47 -2.65 5.31 15.13
CA ASP A 47 -1.92 4.46 16.06
C ASP A 47 -0.47 4.27 15.62
N SER A 48 0.45 4.76 16.44
CA SER A 48 1.89 4.51 16.38
C SER A 48 2.27 3.03 16.16
N GLN A 49 1.51 2.09 16.73
CA GLN A 49 1.76 0.65 16.56
C GLN A 49 1.39 0.17 15.15
N LEU A 50 0.24 0.60 14.63
CA LEU A 50 -0.20 0.29 13.27
C LEU A 50 0.74 0.94 12.25
N TYR A 51 1.15 2.19 12.49
CA TYR A 51 2.13 2.89 11.68
C TYR A 51 3.47 2.14 11.63
N GLY A 52 4.04 1.80 12.79
CA GLY A 52 5.31 1.07 12.87
C GLY A 52 5.24 -0.30 12.18
N MET A 53 4.10 -0.98 12.27
CA MET A 53 3.86 -2.24 11.58
C MET A 53 3.82 -2.07 10.05
N LEU A 54 3.14 -1.03 9.54
CA LEU A 54 3.11 -0.71 8.12
C LEU A 54 4.49 -0.34 7.58
N VAL A 55 5.27 0.44 8.33
CA VAL A 55 6.66 0.79 7.98
C VAL A 55 7.50 -0.46 7.89
N GLN A 56 7.47 -1.32 8.91
CA GLN A 56 8.24 -2.55 8.92
C GLN A 56 7.82 -3.50 7.79
N ALA A 57 6.51 -3.60 7.51
CA ALA A 57 5.99 -4.41 6.41
C ALA A 57 6.51 -3.91 5.04
N ASN A 58 6.48 -2.60 4.83
CA ASN A 58 6.97 -1.97 3.61
C ASN A 58 8.49 -2.14 3.44
N GLU A 59 9.28 -1.93 4.50
CA GLU A 59 10.73 -2.16 4.47
C GLU A 59 11.07 -3.62 4.13
N ARG A 60 10.37 -4.58 4.74
CA ARG A 60 10.56 -6.00 4.44
C ARG A 60 10.19 -6.31 3.00
N LEU A 61 9.07 -5.77 2.49
CA LEU A 61 8.64 -5.95 1.11
C LEU A 61 9.68 -5.40 0.12
N ASN A 62 10.25 -4.23 0.42
CA ASN A 62 11.31 -3.62 -0.38
C ASN A 62 12.60 -4.47 -0.35
N SER A 63 12.99 -4.94 0.84
CA SER A 63 14.19 -5.78 1.00
C SER A 63 14.12 -7.07 0.18
N VAL A 64 12.95 -7.71 0.12
CA VAL A 64 12.71 -8.95 -0.65
C VAL A 64 12.92 -8.73 -2.16
N GLY A 65 12.66 -7.51 -2.65
CA GLY A 65 12.81 -7.16 -4.06
C GLY A 65 14.26 -6.95 -4.53
N THR A 66 15.22 -6.77 -3.61
CA THR A 66 16.61 -6.41 -3.97
C THR A 66 17.45 -7.58 -4.48
N MET A 67 17.23 -8.80 -3.98
CA MET A 67 18.06 -9.97 -4.31
C MET A 67 18.04 -10.34 -5.81
N PRO A 68 16.89 -10.36 -6.52
CA PRO A 68 16.84 -10.64 -7.96
C PRO A 68 17.66 -9.66 -8.80
N LEU A 69 17.75 -8.39 -8.39
CA LEU A 69 18.55 -7.38 -9.08
C LEU A 69 20.05 -7.67 -8.96
N TRP A 70 20.52 -8.07 -7.78
CA TRP A 70 21.91 -8.51 -7.59
C TRP A 70 22.26 -9.71 -8.45
N VAL A 71 21.38 -10.72 -8.48
CA VAL A 71 21.56 -11.91 -9.32
C VAL A 71 21.62 -11.53 -10.80
N ALA A 72 20.75 -10.64 -11.26
CA ALA A 72 20.75 -10.16 -12.64
C ALA A 72 22.02 -9.38 -12.98
N GLY A 73 22.48 -8.48 -12.09
CA GLY A 73 23.72 -7.73 -12.28
C GLY A 73 24.93 -8.65 -12.42
N ILE A 74 25.06 -9.64 -11.53
CA ILE A 74 26.14 -10.64 -11.60
C ILE A 74 26.04 -11.46 -12.89
N ALA A 75 24.84 -11.90 -13.26
CA ALA A 75 24.61 -12.66 -14.49
C ALA A 75 24.99 -11.87 -15.75
N LEU A 76 24.68 -10.57 -15.80
CA LEU A 76 25.05 -9.68 -16.92
C LEU A 76 26.56 -9.48 -17.03
N VAL A 77 27.26 -9.36 -15.91
CA VAL A 77 28.74 -9.27 -15.91
C VAL A 77 29.34 -10.56 -16.48
N TRP A 78 28.89 -11.72 -16.00
CA TRP A 78 29.37 -13.00 -16.53
C TRP A 78 29.03 -13.18 -18.00
N LEU A 79 27.82 -12.80 -18.42
CA LEU A 79 27.41 -12.81 -19.81
C LEU A 79 28.35 -11.96 -20.67
N ALA A 80 28.67 -10.74 -20.24
CA ALA A 80 29.58 -9.86 -20.97
C ALA A 80 31.00 -10.45 -21.08
N ILE A 81 31.51 -11.05 -20.00
CA ILE A 81 32.81 -11.75 -20.00
C ILE A 81 32.80 -12.92 -20.98
N VAL A 82 31.73 -13.73 -21.02
CA VAL A 82 31.62 -14.86 -21.95
C VAL A 82 31.54 -14.37 -23.40
N VAL A 83 30.71 -13.37 -23.67
CA VAL A 83 30.49 -12.83 -25.03
C VAL A 83 31.76 -12.19 -25.60
N HIS A 84 32.45 -11.34 -24.83
CA HIS A 84 33.65 -10.66 -25.33
C HIS A 84 34.93 -11.48 -25.16
N GLY A 85 35.05 -12.23 -24.06
CA GLY A 85 36.26 -12.98 -23.73
C GLY A 85 36.34 -14.33 -24.46
N LEU A 86 35.29 -15.16 -24.34
CA LEU A 86 35.31 -16.53 -24.87
C LEU A 86 34.85 -16.60 -26.33
N LEU A 87 33.82 -15.85 -26.69
CA LEU A 87 33.26 -15.87 -28.04
C LEU A 87 33.94 -14.87 -28.98
N GLY A 88 34.82 -14.01 -28.45
CA GLY A 88 35.58 -13.03 -29.25
C GLY A 88 34.69 -12.07 -30.03
N VAL A 89 33.48 -11.82 -29.53
CA VAL A 89 32.50 -10.97 -30.21
C VAL A 89 33.02 -9.54 -30.22
N GLY A 90 33.34 -9.06 -31.43
CA GLY A 90 33.81 -7.72 -31.68
C GLY A 90 32.69 -6.68 -31.66
N TRP A 91 33.08 -5.43 -31.88
CA TRP A 91 32.15 -4.29 -31.96
C TRP A 91 31.16 -4.39 -33.12
N ASP A 92 31.40 -5.26 -34.11
CA ASP A 92 30.50 -5.56 -35.23
C ASP A 92 29.17 -6.20 -34.78
N ARG A 93 29.14 -6.80 -33.58
CA ARG A 93 27.94 -7.46 -33.01
C ARG A 93 27.56 -6.89 -31.64
N TRP A 94 27.81 -5.60 -31.43
CA TRP A 94 27.50 -4.91 -30.18
C TRP A 94 26.04 -5.05 -29.73
N TYR A 95 25.11 -5.23 -30.68
CA TYR A 95 23.66 -5.39 -30.43
C TYR A 95 23.30 -6.67 -29.66
N LEU A 96 24.18 -7.67 -29.59
CA LEU A 96 23.95 -8.88 -28.80
C LEU A 96 23.89 -8.58 -27.30
N ILE A 97 24.62 -7.57 -26.83
CA ILE A 97 24.64 -7.15 -25.43
C ILE A 97 23.27 -6.64 -24.97
N PRO A 98 22.66 -5.61 -25.60
CA PRO A 98 21.30 -5.19 -25.27
C PRO A 98 20.27 -6.29 -25.55
N GLY A 99 20.45 -7.08 -26.61
CA GLY A 99 19.57 -8.20 -26.95
C GLY A 99 19.47 -9.25 -25.85
N CYS A 100 20.56 -9.51 -25.12
CA CYS A 100 20.55 -10.42 -23.98
C CYS A 100 20.26 -9.71 -22.64
N SER A 101 20.66 -8.44 -22.48
CA SER A 101 20.48 -7.74 -21.21
C SER A 101 19.03 -7.36 -20.93
N ILE A 102 18.27 -6.97 -21.96
CA ILE A 102 16.86 -6.60 -21.81
C ILE A 102 16.01 -7.77 -21.29
N PRO A 103 16.08 -9.01 -21.87
CA PRO A 103 15.37 -10.16 -21.32
C PRO A 103 15.78 -10.53 -19.89
N VAL A 104 17.07 -10.41 -19.56
CA VAL A 104 17.56 -10.71 -18.20
C VAL A 104 17.00 -9.71 -17.19
N LEU A 105 17.02 -8.41 -17.51
CA LEU A 105 16.44 -7.38 -16.67
C LEU A 105 14.93 -7.53 -16.54
N TYR A 106 14.23 -7.82 -17.65
CA TYR A 106 12.80 -8.08 -17.62
C TYR A 106 12.46 -9.29 -16.74
N GLY A 107 13.21 -10.38 -16.87
CA GLY A 107 13.07 -11.58 -16.03
C GLY A 107 13.33 -11.27 -14.56
N ALA A 108 14.32 -10.43 -14.25
CA ALA A 108 14.62 -10.00 -12.89
C ALA A 108 13.48 -9.16 -12.29
N LEU A 109 12.92 -8.22 -13.05
CA LEU A 109 11.76 -7.42 -12.64
C LEU A 109 10.52 -8.28 -12.41
N TYR A 110 10.25 -9.24 -13.31
CA TYR A 110 9.15 -10.18 -13.15
C TYR A 110 9.34 -11.05 -11.90
N TRP A 111 10.56 -11.55 -11.69
CA TRP A 111 10.89 -12.36 -10.51
C TRP A 111 10.78 -11.56 -9.21
N MET A 112 11.25 -10.31 -9.21
CA MET A 112 11.09 -9.36 -8.11
C MET A 112 9.62 -9.20 -7.74
N LYS A 113 8.76 -8.85 -8.71
CA LYS A 113 7.31 -8.70 -8.48
C LYS A 113 6.68 -9.98 -7.96
N LYS A 114 7.01 -11.13 -8.54
CA LYS A 114 6.48 -12.43 -8.09
C LYS A 114 6.87 -12.75 -6.64
N ARG A 115 8.09 -12.41 -6.22
CA ARG A 115 8.53 -12.61 -4.83
C ARG A 115 7.86 -11.62 -3.88
N GLN A 116 7.72 -10.36 -4.27
CA GLN A 116 7.04 -9.33 -3.48
C GLN A 116 5.57 -9.72 -3.27
N GLN A 117 4.87 -10.10 -4.34
CA GLN A 117 3.48 -10.56 -4.27
C GLN A 117 3.32 -11.81 -3.37
N ALA A 118 4.20 -12.81 -3.54
CA ALA A 118 4.15 -14.00 -2.70
C ALA A 118 4.42 -13.69 -1.22
N TYR A 119 5.35 -12.78 -0.93
CA TYR A 119 5.63 -12.35 0.44
C TYR A 119 4.46 -11.53 1.02
N PHE A 120 3.87 -10.65 0.23
CA PHE A 120 2.71 -9.87 0.61
C PHE A 120 1.53 -10.79 0.99
N GLN A 121 1.18 -11.74 0.12
CA GLN A 121 0.06 -12.65 0.34
C GLN A 121 0.26 -13.58 1.54
N ASN A 122 1.48 -14.10 1.74
CA ASN A 122 1.73 -15.11 2.77
C ASN A 122 2.07 -14.51 4.15
N ALA A 123 2.61 -13.29 4.21
CA ALA A 123 3.10 -12.70 5.47
C ALA A 123 2.39 -11.39 5.84
N ILE A 124 2.33 -10.42 4.91
CA ILE A 124 1.85 -9.07 5.22
C ILE A 124 0.33 -9.01 5.28
N LEU A 125 -0.35 -9.60 4.30
CA LEU A 125 -1.80 -9.61 4.21
C LEU A 125 -2.50 -10.25 5.44
N PRO A 126 -2.14 -11.47 5.90
CA PRO A 126 -2.80 -12.06 7.06
C PRO A 126 -2.53 -11.26 8.35
N MET A 127 -1.36 -10.64 8.46
CA MET A 127 -1.01 -9.74 9.57
C MET A 127 -1.91 -8.50 9.56
N LEU A 128 -2.06 -7.85 8.40
CA LEU A 128 -2.96 -6.69 8.23
C LEU A 128 -4.41 -7.04 8.51
N GLN A 129 -4.92 -8.17 7.99
CA GLN A 129 -6.29 -8.62 8.22
C GLN A 129 -6.57 -8.89 9.71
N THR A 130 -5.62 -9.50 10.41
CA THR A 130 -5.74 -9.76 11.85
C THR A 130 -5.80 -8.45 12.63
N GLU A 131 -4.92 -7.52 12.29
CA GLU A 131 -4.85 -6.23 12.99
C GLU A 131 -6.08 -5.35 12.71
N LEU A 132 -6.55 -5.31 11.46
CA LEU A 132 -7.77 -4.60 11.09
C LEU A 132 -9.01 -5.19 11.79
N ARG A 133 -9.10 -6.53 11.88
CA ARG A 133 -10.19 -7.20 12.59
C ARG A 133 -10.16 -6.87 14.08
N ASN A 134 -8.98 -6.87 14.70
CA ASN A 134 -8.84 -6.52 16.12
C ASN A 134 -9.27 -5.08 16.41
N ARG A 135 -9.05 -4.17 15.46
CA ARG A 135 -9.34 -2.73 15.58
C ARG A 135 -10.68 -2.31 15.00
N GLN A 136 -11.44 -3.25 14.43
CA GLN A 136 -12.69 -2.99 13.70
C GLN A 136 -12.56 -1.88 12.64
N THR A 137 -11.36 -1.68 12.09
CA THR A 137 -11.10 -0.61 11.13
C THR A 137 -11.46 -1.08 9.73
N PRO A 138 -12.27 -0.33 8.97
CA PRO A 138 -12.58 -0.69 7.60
C PRO A 138 -11.33 -0.60 6.72
N PHE A 139 -11.15 -1.59 5.83
CA PHE A 139 -10.00 -1.69 4.94
C PHE A 139 -9.80 -0.44 4.06
N TYR A 140 -10.89 0.18 3.63
CA TYR A 140 -10.85 1.39 2.81
C TYR A 140 -10.29 2.60 3.55
N SER A 141 -10.48 2.71 4.87
CA SER A 141 -9.85 3.77 5.68
C SER A 141 -8.35 3.54 5.82
N LEU A 142 -7.91 2.29 5.97
CA LEU A 142 -6.48 1.95 5.93
C LEU A 142 -5.87 2.31 4.56
N LEU A 143 -6.54 1.98 3.46
CA LEU A 143 -6.08 2.32 2.11
C LEU A 143 -5.98 3.83 1.90
N ALA A 144 -6.97 4.59 2.37
CA ALA A 144 -6.96 6.05 2.33
C ALA A 144 -5.78 6.61 3.13
N GLY A 145 -5.52 6.07 4.33
CA GLY A 145 -4.35 6.41 5.14
C GLY A 145 -3.04 6.11 4.41
N ILE A 146 -2.85 4.87 3.94
CA ILE A 146 -1.64 4.45 3.22
C ILE A 146 -1.35 5.36 2.02
N ARG A 147 -2.39 5.74 1.27
CA ARG A 147 -2.24 6.60 0.08
C ARG A 147 -1.72 8.00 0.41
N GLN A 148 -1.93 8.50 1.62
CA GLN A 148 -1.46 9.82 2.03
C GLN A 148 0.05 9.83 2.37
N HIS A 149 0.68 8.65 2.50
CA HIS A 149 2.07 8.49 2.91
C HIS A 149 2.91 7.88 1.78
N GLU A 150 3.83 8.67 1.20
CA GLU A 150 4.69 8.22 0.10
C GLU A 150 5.59 7.03 0.48
N GLU A 151 5.94 6.92 1.76
CA GLU A 151 6.76 5.83 2.30
C GLU A 151 6.12 4.45 2.11
N PHE A 152 4.80 4.35 2.03
CA PHE A 152 4.09 3.08 1.83
C PHE A 152 3.81 2.76 0.36
N ARG A 153 4.42 3.45 -0.60
CA ARG A 153 4.15 3.25 -2.03
C ARG A 153 4.30 1.79 -2.49
N CYS A 154 5.30 1.07 -1.99
CA CYS A 154 5.52 -0.34 -2.34
C CYS A 154 4.39 -1.23 -1.81
N LEU A 155 3.94 -0.97 -0.59
CA LEU A 155 2.82 -1.64 0.05
C LEU A 155 1.47 -1.27 -0.61
N LEU A 156 1.29 -0.01 -1.00
CA LEU A 156 0.13 0.47 -1.75
C LEU A 156 0.02 -0.23 -3.11
N ASP A 157 1.14 -0.35 -3.84
CA ASP A 157 1.18 -1.05 -5.12
C ASP A 157 0.67 -2.49 -4.97
N GLU A 158 1.16 -3.25 -3.99
CA GLU A 158 0.69 -4.63 -3.76
C GLU A 158 -0.78 -4.69 -3.29
N ILE A 159 -1.21 -3.77 -2.42
CA ILE A 159 -2.60 -3.71 -1.93
C ILE A 159 -3.58 -3.41 -3.06
N VAL A 160 -3.27 -2.47 -3.95
CA VAL A 160 -4.12 -2.12 -5.10
C VAL A 160 -4.26 -3.30 -6.05
N HIS A 161 -3.20 -4.06 -6.28
CA HIS A 161 -3.26 -5.29 -7.08
C HIS A 161 -4.05 -6.41 -6.39
N TRP A 162 -4.13 -6.39 -5.06
CA TRP A 162 -4.87 -7.38 -4.27
C TRP A 162 -6.37 -7.07 -4.12
N SER A 163 -6.82 -5.83 -4.37
CA SER A 163 -8.18 -5.30 -4.16
C SER A 163 -9.30 -6.35 -3.89
N PRO A 164 -10.07 -6.22 -2.78
CA PRO A 164 -11.04 -7.21 -2.30
C PRO A 164 -12.22 -7.51 -3.25
N LEU A 165 -12.26 -6.91 -4.45
CA LEU A 165 -13.11 -7.37 -5.56
C LEU A 165 -12.82 -8.82 -5.97
N ASN A 166 -11.66 -9.37 -5.62
CA ASN A 166 -11.32 -10.80 -5.80
C ASN A 166 -11.55 -11.65 -4.54
N SER A 167 -12.06 -11.07 -3.46
CA SER A 167 -12.42 -11.77 -2.22
C SER A 167 -13.90 -11.59 -1.91
N GLU A 168 -14.77 -11.93 -2.87
CA GLU A 168 -16.07 -12.49 -2.50
C GLU A 168 -15.83 -13.95 -2.13
N LEU A 169 -15.64 -14.20 -0.84
CA LEU A 169 -15.93 -15.45 -0.12
C LEU A 169 -15.85 -15.19 1.40
#